data_AF-A0A8C2WLY6-F1
#
_entry.id   AF-A0A8C2WLY6-F1
#
_cell.length_a   1.000
_cell.length_b   1.000
_cell.length_c   1.000
_cell.angle_alpha   90.00
_cell.angle_beta   90.00
_cell.angle_gamma   90.00
#
_symmetry.space_group_name_H-M   'P 1'
#
loop_
_entity.id
_entity.type
_entity.pdbx_description
1 polymer ?
#
loop_
_entity_poly.entity_id
_entity_poly.type
_entity_poly.pdbx_seq_one_letter_code
_entity_poly.pdbx_strand_id
1 'polypeptide(L)'
;MSAQARPVCLLPPHLSGLFLTETDQEPCWDFLLSEQDQELEEDATGKTEPDSGKDCLLFEFSSEPLLPCYHVQVSLTQGFCNWFLLTDVLKRLKMSARIFRARYPHLEVVSLSRAELLRQVSISQVSTTLASPYRGKNNKEEEEKEEGEAGLVDLVRCTPELQRLLGSSIDILEEEDEEEEEEEEETL
;
A
#
# COMPACT_ATOMS: atom_id res chain seq x y z
N MET A 1 -7.50 -18.49 -17.79
CA MET A 1 -6.97 -17.12 -17.64
C MET A 1 -6.59 -16.99 -16.17
N SER A 2 -5.31 -16.83 -15.83
CA SER A 2 -4.90 -16.69 -14.42
C SER A 2 -5.07 -15.23 -14.02
N ALA A 3 -6.00 -14.95 -13.10
CA ALA A 3 -6.08 -13.67 -12.42
C ALA A 3 -5.01 -13.64 -11.33
N GLN A 4 -4.37 -12.48 -11.15
CA GLN A 4 -3.44 -12.25 -10.04
C GLN A 4 -4.19 -11.49 -8.94
N ALA A 5 -4.07 -11.98 -7.70
CA ALA A 5 -4.55 -11.29 -6.51
C ALA A 5 -3.35 -10.75 -5.71
N ARG A 6 -3.44 -9.53 -5.20
CA ARG A 6 -2.46 -8.96 -4.27
C ARG A 6 -3.17 -8.25 -3.11
N PRO A 7 -2.78 -8.50 -1.85
CA PRO A 7 -3.28 -7.70 -0.73
C PRO A 7 -2.77 -6.26 -0.83
N VAL A 8 -3.67 -5.29 -0.68
CA VAL A 8 -3.37 -3.85 -0.66
C VAL A 8 -3.35 -3.42 0.80
N CYS A 9 -2.20 -3.48 1.46
CA CYS A 9 -2.11 -2.99 2.83
C CYS A 9 -2.30 -1.46 2.83
N LEU A 10 -3.50 -1.00 3.16
CA LEU A 10 -3.73 0.33 3.70
C LEU A 10 -3.89 0.13 5.21
N LEU A 11 -2.79 0.19 5.94
CA LEU A 11 -2.90 0.29 7.39
C LEU A 11 -3.72 1.55 7.71
N PRO A 12 -4.69 1.49 8.63
CA PRO A 12 -5.38 2.65 9.15
C PRO A 12 -4.40 3.77 9.53
N PRO A 13 -4.75 5.05 9.35
CA PRO A 13 -3.89 6.18 9.69
C PRO A 13 -3.49 6.25 11.17
N HIS A 14 -4.18 5.52 12.06
CA HIS A 14 -3.84 5.44 13.49
C HIS A 14 -2.67 4.48 13.79
N LEU A 15 -2.34 3.55 12.90
CA LEU A 15 -1.21 2.62 13.07
C LEU A 15 0.15 3.19 12.56
N SER A 16 0.15 4.44 12.09
CA SER A 16 1.37 5.16 11.65
C SER A 16 2.47 5.28 12.71
N GLY A 17 2.19 4.93 13.97
CA GLY A 17 3.09 5.03 15.12
C GLY A 17 3.75 3.73 15.58
N LEU A 18 3.37 2.56 15.07
CA LEU A 18 3.93 1.29 15.54
C LEU A 18 5.08 0.82 14.65
N PHE A 19 6.21 1.52 14.74
CA PHE A 19 7.49 0.84 14.51
C PHE A 19 8.19 0.70 15.86
N LEU A 20 8.11 -0.51 16.41
CA LEU A 20 9.03 -0.96 17.45
C LEU A 20 10.44 -0.83 16.87
N THR A 21 11.18 0.19 17.32
CA THR A 21 12.63 0.15 17.21
C THR A 21 13.12 -1.14 17.86
N GLU A 22 13.99 -1.87 17.18
CA GLU A 22 14.69 -3.04 17.70
C GLU A 22 15.53 -2.61 18.92
N THR A 23 14.87 -2.58 20.08
CA THR A 23 15.48 -2.60 21.40
C THR A 23 15.10 -3.93 22.01
N ASP A 24 16.05 -4.58 22.68
CA ASP A 24 16.03 -5.91 23.30
C ASP A 24 14.95 -6.07 24.41
N GLN A 25 13.70 -5.75 24.10
CA GLN A 25 12.56 -5.76 25.00
C GLN A 25 11.47 -6.62 24.38
N GLU A 26 10.94 -7.57 25.16
CA GLU A 26 9.90 -8.50 24.72
C GLU A 26 8.77 -7.74 23.99
N PRO A 27 8.32 -8.23 22.82
CA PRO A 27 7.20 -7.63 22.12
C PRO A 27 5.95 -7.75 22.99
N CYS A 28 5.61 -6.64 23.65
CA CYS A 28 4.48 -6.55 24.55
C CYS A 28 3.20 -6.37 23.73
N TRP A 29 2.63 -7.50 23.31
CA TRP A 29 1.36 -7.55 22.60
C TRP A 29 0.15 -7.19 23.50
N ASP A 30 0.35 -7.04 24.81
CA ASP A 30 -0.70 -6.67 25.78
C ASP A 30 -1.39 -5.33 25.45
N PHE A 31 -0.72 -4.42 24.74
CA PHE A 31 -1.33 -3.17 24.28
C PHE A 31 -2.49 -3.41 23.30
N LEU A 32 -2.37 -4.38 22.39
CA LEU A 32 -3.42 -4.69 21.40
C LEU A 32 -4.63 -5.39 22.02
N LEU A 33 -4.44 -6.01 23.18
CA LEU A 33 -5.51 -6.69 23.92
C LEU A 33 -6.24 -5.76 24.90
N SER A 34 -5.78 -4.52 25.04
CA SER A 34 -6.31 -3.56 26.03
C SER A 34 -7.46 -2.69 25.50
N GLU A 35 -7.71 -2.64 24.19
CA GLU A 35 -8.68 -1.70 23.60
C GLU A 35 -10.13 -2.25 23.50
N GLN A 36 -10.36 -3.50 23.89
CA GLN A 36 -11.68 -4.14 23.74
C GLN A 36 -12.71 -3.75 24.82
N ASP A 37 -12.35 -2.93 25.82
CA ASP A 37 -13.18 -2.60 26.98
C ASP A 37 -13.67 -1.13 27.04
N GLN A 38 -13.81 -0.44 25.91
CA GLN A 38 -14.35 0.94 25.91
C GLN A 38 -15.45 1.14 24.86
N GLU A 39 -16.55 0.43 25.05
CA GLU A 39 -17.81 0.73 24.39
C GLU A 39 -18.54 1.91 25.06
N LEU A 40 -19.18 2.71 24.20
CA LEU A 40 -20.31 3.64 24.43
C LEU A 40 -19.99 5.01 25.07
N GLU A 41 -20.03 6.07 24.24
CA GLU A 41 -21.18 6.98 24.21
C GLU A 41 -21.32 7.68 22.83
N GLU A 42 -22.56 7.71 22.37
CA GLU A 42 -23.11 8.18 21.10
C GLU A 42 -23.24 9.72 21.07
N ASP A 43 -22.88 10.39 19.97
CA ASP A 43 -23.70 11.52 19.48
C ASP A 43 -23.54 11.72 17.97
N ALA A 44 -24.68 12.03 17.36
CA ALA A 44 -24.97 12.02 15.94
C ALA A 44 -24.37 13.21 15.16
N THR A 45 -24.19 12.98 13.85
CA THR A 45 -24.67 13.81 12.72
C THR A 45 -23.59 14.01 11.66
N GLY A 46 -23.77 13.41 10.48
CA GLY A 46 -23.17 13.90 9.24
C GLY A 46 -22.58 12.81 8.33
N LYS A 47 -23.32 12.51 7.26
CA LYS A 47 -22.95 11.72 6.08
C LYS A 47 -21.44 11.79 5.77
N THR A 48 -20.71 10.78 6.20
CA THR A 48 -19.39 10.44 5.67
C THR A 48 -19.34 8.92 5.62
N GLU A 49 -18.73 8.40 4.55
CA GLU A 49 -18.45 6.99 4.25
C GLU A 49 -18.17 6.12 5.49
N PRO A 50 -18.46 4.81 5.49
CA PRO A 50 -18.22 3.95 6.65
C PRO A 50 -16.71 3.91 6.96
N ASP A 51 -16.30 4.77 7.91
CA ASP A 51 -15.10 4.63 8.72
C ASP A 51 -15.47 3.74 9.90
N SER A 52 -15.83 2.49 9.62
CA SER A 52 -15.81 1.47 10.67
C SER A 52 -14.34 1.12 10.87
N GLY A 53 -13.81 1.36 12.06
CA GLY A 53 -12.46 0.97 12.48
C GLY A 53 -12.23 -0.55 12.53
N LYS A 54 -12.92 -1.32 11.68
CA LYS A 54 -12.73 -2.75 11.48
C LYS A 54 -11.59 -2.92 10.47
N ASP A 55 -10.61 -3.75 10.83
CA ASP A 55 -9.52 -4.11 9.93
C ASP A 55 -10.09 -4.86 8.72
N CYS A 56 -10.16 -4.20 7.57
CA CYS A 56 -10.64 -4.81 6.33
C CYS A 56 -9.48 -5.25 5.45
N LEU A 57 -9.60 -6.43 4.83
CA LEU A 57 -8.60 -6.93 3.90
C LEU A 57 -8.95 -6.51 2.47
N LEU A 58 -8.07 -5.70 1.87
CA LEU A 58 -8.23 -5.22 0.49
C LEU A 58 -7.47 -6.11 -0.47
N PHE A 59 -8.13 -6.60 -1.51
CA PHE A 59 -7.54 -7.42 -2.56
C PHE A 59 -7.62 -6.73 -3.92
N GLU A 60 -6.48 -6.66 -4.61
CA GLU A 60 -6.40 -6.19 -5.98
C GLU A 60 -6.41 -7.36 -6.95
N PHE A 61 -7.36 -7.35 -7.88
CA PHE A 61 -7.50 -8.32 -8.96
C PHE A 61 -7.24 -7.68 -10.31
N SER A 62 -6.41 -8.32 -11.13
CA SER A 62 -6.18 -7.89 -12.50
C SER A 62 -6.05 -9.08 -13.45
N SER A 63 -6.49 -8.84 -14.69
CA SER A 63 -6.27 -9.76 -15.81
C SER A 63 -4.89 -9.60 -16.45
N GLU A 64 -4.27 -8.43 -16.27
CA GLU A 64 -2.87 -8.16 -16.65
C GLU A 64 -1.94 -8.31 -15.44
N PRO A 65 -0.64 -8.61 -15.65
CA PRO A 65 0.33 -8.62 -14.55
C PRO A 65 0.38 -7.28 -13.81
N LEU A 66 0.31 -7.34 -12.48
CA LEU A 66 0.35 -6.17 -11.62
C LEU A 66 1.73 -5.50 -11.67
N LEU A 67 1.75 -4.17 -11.59
CA LEU A 67 3.00 -3.41 -11.48
C LEU A 67 3.70 -3.70 -10.14
N PRO A 68 5.04 -3.73 -10.10
CA PRO A 68 5.79 -3.80 -8.84
C PRO A 68 5.36 -2.66 -7.91
N CYS A 69 4.95 -3.02 -6.70
CA CYS A 69 4.56 -2.09 -5.65
C CYS A 69 5.64 -2.11 -4.57
N TYR A 70 6.13 -0.94 -4.20
CA TYR A 70 7.19 -0.76 -3.22
C TYR A 70 6.60 -0.24 -1.92
N HIS A 71 6.80 -0.98 -0.83
CA HIS A 71 6.46 -0.52 0.50
C HIS A 71 7.64 0.26 1.07
N VAL A 72 7.61 1.58 0.95
CA VAL A 72 8.74 2.47 1.29
C VAL A 72 8.27 3.73 2.00
N GLN A 73 9.16 4.29 2.80
CA GLN A 73 8.98 5.56 3.49
C GLN A 73 9.68 6.67 2.69
N VAL A 74 8.88 7.64 2.24
CA VAL A 74 9.36 8.82 1.47
C VAL A 74 9.49 10.07 2.35
N SER A 75 8.79 10.10 3.48
CA SER A 75 8.84 11.18 4.47
C SER A 75 8.83 10.62 5.89
N LEU A 76 9.53 11.29 6.81
CA LEU A 76 9.54 10.93 8.23
C LEU A 76 8.17 11.10 8.90
N THR A 77 7.29 11.94 8.35
CA THR A 77 5.99 12.26 8.95
C THR A 77 4.84 11.38 8.47
N GLN A 78 5.03 10.61 7.39
CA GLN A 78 3.96 9.86 6.71
C GLN A 78 4.07 8.34 6.91
N GLY A 79 5.16 7.86 7.50
CA GLY A 79 5.43 6.43 7.64
C GLY A 79 5.66 5.73 6.30
N PHE A 80 5.60 4.40 6.32
CA PHE A 80 5.71 3.58 5.11
C PHE A 80 4.38 3.54 4.36
N CYS A 81 4.45 3.66 3.03
CA CYS A 81 3.29 3.57 2.16
C CYS A 81 3.62 2.71 0.93
N ASN A 82 2.59 2.34 0.20
CA ASN A 82 2.72 1.62 -1.06
C ASN A 82 2.90 2.61 -2.23
N TRP A 83 3.91 2.38 -3.07
CA TRP A 83 4.29 3.27 -4.16
C TRP A 83 4.55 2.50 -5.46
N PHE A 84 4.21 3.09 -6.60
CA PHE A 84 4.61 2.62 -7.92
C PHE A 84 5.70 3.52 -8.51
N LEU A 85 6.58 2.96 -9.34
CA LEU A 85 7.42 3.77 -10.22
C LEU A 85 6.53 4.51 -11.21
N LEU A 86 6.63 5.84 -11.24
CA LEU A 86 5.83 6.67 -12.13
C LEU A 86 6.07 6.28 -13.59
N THR A 87 7.30 5.95 -13.97
CA THR A 87 7.65 5.50 -15.32
C THR A 87 6.87 4.27 -15.77
N ASP A 88 6.63 3.31 -14.88
CA ASP A 88 5.89 2.09 -15.20
C ASP A 88 4.38 2.34 -15.30
N VAL A 89 3.84 3.20 -14.43
CA VAL A 89 2.46 3.68 -14.51
C VAL A 89 2.20 4.40 -15.84
N LEU A 90 3.10 5.31 -16.23
CA LEU A 90 3.01 6.05 -17.49
C LEU A 90 3.08 5.13 -18.71
N LYS A 91 3.98 4.14 -18.69
CA LYS A 91 4.07 3.12 -19.74
C LYS A 91 2.78 2.32 -19.86
N ARG A 92 2.21 1.86 -18.74
CA ARG A 92 0.94 1.09 -18.74
C ARG A 92 -0.21 1.92 -19.29
N LEU A 93 -0.32 3.17 -18.86
CA LEU A 93 -1.39 4.06 -19.27
C LEU A 93 -1.18 4.70 -20.65
N LYS A 94 0.00 4.52 -21.25
CA LYS A 94 0.42 5.14 -22.52
C LYS A 94 0.27 6.67 -22.47
N MET A 95 0.73 7.26 -21.37
CA MET A 95 0.66 8.70 -21.10
C MET A 95 2.04 9.29 -20.85
N SER A 96 2.20 10.60 -21.07
CA SER A 96 3.38 11.34 -20.60
C SER A 96 3.18 11.82 -19.16
N ALA A 97 4.28 12.07 -18.45
CA ALA A 97 4.22 12.60 -17.08
C ALA A 97 3.44 13.92 -16.98
N ARG A 98 3.58 14.79 -17.98
CA ARG A 98 2.84 16.06 -18.07
C ARG A 98 1.34 15.83 -18.19
N ILE A 99 0.90 14.87 -19.02
CA ILE A 99 -0.51 14.54 -19.18
C ILE A 99 -1.07 13.92 -17.89
N PHE A 100 -0.31 13.00 -17.27
CA PHE A 100 -0.70 12.35 -16.02
C PHE A 100 -0.94 13.38 -14.91
N ARG A 101 0.04 14.25 -14.64
CA ARG A 101 -0.06 15.29 -13.60
C ARG A 101 -1.18 16.30 -13.88
N ALA A 102 -1.49 16.57 -15.16
CA ALA A 102 -2.59 17.45 -15.54
C ALA A 102 -3.97 16.81 -15.37
N ARG A 103 -4.10 15.49 -15.60
CA ARG A 103 -5.37 14.75 -15.47
C ARG A 103 -5.67 14.31 -14.04
N TYR A 104 -4.63 14.02 -13.26
CA TYR A 104 -4.75 13.51 -11.89
C TYR A 104 -3.89 14.34 -10.92
N PRO A 105 -4.20 15.63 -10.75
CA PRO A 105 -3.39 16.54 -9.93
C PRO A 105 -3.43 16.20 -8.43
N HIS A 106 -4.42 15.42 -7.99
CA HIS A 106 -4.58 14.96 -6.61
C HIS A 106 -3.78 13.70 -6.29
N LEU A 107 -3.26 12.99 -7.30
CA LEU A 107 -2.40 11.83 -7.07
C LEU A 107 -1.00 12.29 -6.67
N GLU A 108 -0.59 11.85 -5.48
CA GLU A 108 0.69 12.21 -4.88
C GLU A 108 1.86 11.62 -5.67
N VAL A 109 2.71 12.49 -6.20
CA VAL A 109 3.95 12.14 -6.91
C VAL A 109 5.14 12.76 -6.18
N VAL A 110 6.12 11.95 -5.83
CA VAL A 110 7.31 12.35 -5.09
C VAL A 110 8.57 11.84 -5.78
N SER A 111 9.68 12.56 -5.61
CA SER A 111 10.99 12.13 -6.13
C SER A 111 11.83 11.58 -4.98
N LEU A 112 12.39 10.38 -5.15
CA LEU A 112 13.24 9.70 -4.17
C LEU A 112 14.56 9.32 -4.83
N SER A 113 15.67 9.28 -4.08
CA SER A 113 16.91 8.76 -4.64
C SER A 113 16.81 7.27 -4.94
N ARG A 114 17.34 6.84 -6.08
CA ARG A 114 17.38 5.42 -6.49
C ARG A 114 18.14 4.58 -5.48
N ALA A 115 19.22 5.11 -4.90
CA ALA A 115 19.99 4.44 -3.86
C ALA A 115 19.15 4.18 -2.60
N GLU A 116 18.34 5.14 -2.18
CA GLU A 116 17.46 5.00 -1.03
C GLU A 116 16.32 4.01 -1.29
N LEU A 117 15.69 4.06 -2.47
CA LEU A 117 14.69 3.08 -2.87
C LEU A 117 15.27 1.65 -2.81
N LEU A 118 16.44 1.44 -3.40
CA LEU A 118 17.11 0.13 -3.39
C LEU A 118 17.47 -0.32 -1.97
N ARG A 119 17.94 0.60 -1.11
CA ARG A 119 18.25 0.31 0.29
C ARG A 119 17.01 -0.21 1.02
N GLN A 120 15.89 0.50 0.95
CA GLN A 120 14.65 0.08 1.62
C GLN A 120 14.10 -1.23 1.06
N VAL A 121 14.09 -1.39 -0.27
CA VAL A 121 13.62 -2.62 -0.93
C VAL A 121 14.48 -3.83 -0.56
N SER A 122 15.79 -3.65 -0.33
CA SER A 122 16.68 -4.75 0.06
C SER A 122 16.39 -5.32 1.45
N ILE A 123 15.75 -4.54 2.32
CA ILE A 123 15.38 -4.95 3.69
C ILE A 123 14.03 -5.69 3.68
N SER A 124 13.20 -5.47 2.66
CA SER A 124 11.89 -6.11 2.52
C SER A 124 12.01 -7.61 2.22
N GLN A 125 11.50 -8.46 3.12
CA GLN A 125 11.51 -9.92 2.97
C GLN A 125 10.70 -10.41 1.76
N VAL A 126 9.68 -9.66 1.34
CA VAL A 126 8.79 -10.01 0.22
C VAL A 126 9.30 -9.52 -1.13
N SER A 127 10.33 -8.67 -1.14
CA SER A 127 10.89 -8.08 -2.35
C SER A 127 12.00 -8.95 -2.97
N THR A 128 11.69 -10.22 -3.22
CA THR A 128 12.68 -11.19 -3.75
C THR A 128 12.96 -11.03 -5.24
N THR A 129 12.12 -10.31 -5.98
CA THR A 129 12.30 -10.08 -7.43
C THR A 129 13.39 -9.07 -7.77
N LEU A 130 13.77 -8.19 -6.83
CA LEU A 130 14.88 -7.24 -7.00
C LEU A 130 16.19 -7.75 -6.37
N ALA A 131 16.12 -8.75 -5.48
CA ALA A 131 17.24 -9.30 -4.72
C ALA A 131 18.07 -10.34 -5.50
N SER A 132 18.08 -10.31 -6.83
CA SER A 132 19.07 -11.05 -7.61
C SER A 132 20.22 -10.10 -8.01
N PRO A 133 21.44 -10.25 -7.47
CA PRO A 133 22.57 -9.42 -7.84
C PRO A 133 23.09 -9.68 -9.28
N TYR A 134 22.42 -10.53 -10.06
CA TYR A 134 22.96 -11.09 -11.31
C TYR A 134 22.04 -10.96 -12.53
N ARG A 135 20.97 -10.16 -12.51
CA ARG A 135 20.19 -9.90 -13.72
C ARG A 135 20.56 -8.55 -14.33
N GLY A 136 21.59 -8.55 -15.18
CA GLY A 136 21.74 -7.51 -16.21
C GLY A 136 22.92 -6.54 -16.06
N LYS A 137 24.15 -7.04 -15.87
CA LYS A 137 25.25 -6.50 -16.68
C LYS A 137 24.80 -6.71 -18.12
N ASN A 138 24.31 -5.68 -18.80
CA ASN A 138 24.15 -5.54 -20.27
C ASN A 138 23.25 -4.33 -20.66
N ASN A 139 22.57 -3.66 -19.72
CA ASN A 139 21.75 -2.46 -20.02
C ASN A 139 22.21 -1.19 -19.27
N LYS A 140 23.48 -1.11 -18.83
CA LYS A 140 23.96 0.09 -18.14
C LYS A 140 24.23 1.27 -19.07
N GLU A 141 24.57 1.00 -20.34
CA GLU A 141 25.12 2.06 -21.21
C GLU A 141 24.06 2.88 -21.95
N GLU A 142 22.79 2.45 -21.99
CA GLU A 142 21.71 3.21 -22.63
C GLU A 142 20.85 4.04 -21.65
N GLU A 143 20.78 3.65 -20.37
CA GLU A 143 20.11 4.47 -19.32
C GLU A 143 21.02 5.59 -18.77
N GLU A 144 22.34 5.49 -18.92
CA GLU A 144 23.32 6.49 -18.46
C GLU A 144 23.29 7.81 -19.27
N LYS A 145 22.66 7.84 -20.46
CA LYS A 145 22.59 9.07 -21.28
C LYS A 145 21.46 10.03 -20.91
N GLU A 146 20.58 9.64 -20.00
CA GLU A 146 19.59 10.53 -19.37
C GLU A 146 19.98 10.89 -17.91
N GLU A 147 21.25 10.69 -17.52
CA GLU A 147 21.79 11.10 -16.21
C GLU A 147 22.09 12.62 -16.13
N GLY A 148 21.08 13.43 -16.45
CA GLY A 148 21.07 14.86 -16.13
C GLY A 148 20.55 15.17 -14.73
N GLU A 149 19.92 14.20 -14.05
CA GLU A 149 19.16 14.42 -12.82
C GLU A 149 19.50 13.38 -11.74
N ALA A 150 20.69 13.53 -11.13
CA ALA A 150 21.06 13.04 -9.80
C ALA A 150 20.44 11.71 -9.31
N GLY A 151 20.41 10.64 -10.11
CA GLY A 151 19.95 9.31 -9.67
C GLY A 151 18.59 9.29 -8.95
N LEU A 152 17.70 10.24 -9.23
CA LEU A 152 16.37 10.32 -8.64
C LEU A 152 15.39 9.47 -9.44
N VAL A 153 14.35 8.98 -8.77
CA VAL A 153 13.23 8.26 -9.38
C VAL A 153 11.92 8.86 -8.86
N ASP A 154 10.97 9.05 -9.76
CA ASP A 154 9.63 9.51 -9.42
C ASP A 154 8.75 8.32 -9.01
N LEU A 155 8.10 8.45 -7.86
CA LEU A 155 7.14 7.51 -7.29
C LEU A 155 5.75 8.15 -7.25
N VAL A 156 4.72 7.35 -7.47
CA VAL A 156 3.32 7.74 -7.29
C VAL A 156 2.65 6.85 -6.25
N ARG A 157 1.89 7.46 -5.33
CA ARG A 157 1.25 6.72 -4.24
C ARG A 157 0.23 5.72 -4.79
N CYS A 158 0.30 4.48 -4.31
CA CYS A 158 -0.67 3.45 -4.61
C CYS A 158 -1.99 3.79 -3.89
N THR A 159 -3.02 4.08 -4.68
CA THR A 159 -4.37 4.36 -4.21
C THR A 159 -5.37 3.48 -4.97
N PRO A 160 -6.54 3.16 -4.39
CA PRO A 160 -7.57 2.39 -5.08
C PRO A 160 -8.04 3.03 -6.38
N GLU A 161 -8.02 4.37 -6.47
CA GLU A 161 -8.30 5.08 -7.71
C GLU A 161 -7.26 4.79 -8.80
N LEU A 162 -5.97 4.87 -8.47
CA LEU A 162 -4.90 4.59 -9.42
C LEU A 162 -4.89 3.13 -9.86
N GLN A 163 -5.16 2.18 -8.96
CA GLN A 163 -5.24 0.76 -9.30
C GLN A 163 -6.40 0.49 -10.27
N ARG A 164 -7.56 1.11 -10.07
CA ARG A 164 -8.68 1.05 -11.03
C ARG A 164 -8.32 1.66 -12.38
N LEU A 165 -7.59 2.77 -12.39
CA LEU A 165 -7.11 3.39 -13.62
C LEU A 165 -6.14 2.48 -14.40
N LEU A 166 -5.35 1.67 -13.69
CA LEU A 166 -4.45 0.66 -14.27
C LEU A 166 -5.19 -0.59 -14.76
N GLY A 167 -6.51 -0.68 -14.55
CA GLY A 167 -7.35 -1.79 -15.00
C GLY A 167 -7.61 -2.87 -13.96
N SER A 168 -7.27 -2.63 -12.69
CA SER A 168 -7.54 -3.56 -11.60
C SER A 168 -8.94 -3.36 -10.99
N SER A 169 -9.52 -4.43 -10.43
CA SER A 169 -10.64 -4.36 -9.47
C SER A 169 -10.09 -4.41 -8.05
N ILE A 170 -10.75 -3.73 -7.11
CA ILE A 170 -10.42 -3.77 -5.68
C ILE A 170 -11.64 -4.32 -4.94
N ASP A 171 -11.45 -5.43 -4.24
CA ASP A 171 -12.49 -6.06 -3.44
C ASP A 171 -12.11 -5.96 -1.96
N ILE A 172 -13.11 -5.74 -1.10
CA ILE A 172 -12.96 -5.62 0.35
C ILE A 172 -13.53 -6.90 0.96
N LEU A 173 -12.74 -7.57 1.80
CA LEU A 173 -13.21 -8.66 2.62
C LEU A 173 -13.45 -8.09 4.03
N GLU A 174 -14.72 -8.08 4.42
CA GLU A 174 -15.15 -7.76 5.79
C GLU A 174 -15.25 -9.08 6.56
N GLU A 175 -14.80 -9.10 7.81
CA GLU A 175 -15.08 -10.24 8.70
C GLU A 175 -16.58 -10.21 9.03
N GLU A 176 -17.31 -11.23 8.59
CA GLU A 176 -18.71 -11.41 8.99
C GLU A 176 -18.70 -11.79 10.47
N ASP A 177 -19.16 -10.88 11.33
CA ASP A 177 -19.44 -11.18 12.73
C ASP A 177 -20.51 -12.29 12.72
N GLU A 178 -20.12 -13.54 13.04
CA GLU A 178 -21.06 -14.63 13.27
C GLU A 178 -21.90 -14.26 14.50
N GLU A 179 -23.00 -13.54 14.30
CA GLU A 179 -24.05 -13.38 15.31
C GLU A 179 -24.59 -14.79 15.60
N GLU A 180 -24.16 -15.36 16.72
CA GLU A 180 -24.72 -16.60 17.28
C GLU A 180 -26.23 -16.40 17.46
N GLU A 181 -27.04 -16.99 16.56
CA GLU A 181 -28.47 -17.22 16.79
C GLU A 181 -28.62 -18.23 17.95
N GLU A 182 -28.42 -17.77 19.18
CA GLU A 182 -28.97 -18.40 20.38
C GLU A 182 -30.22 -17.63 20.83
N GLU A 183 -31.35 -17.82 20.13
CA GLU A 183 -32.67 -17.50 20.69
C GLU A 183 -33.62 -18.71 20.63
N GLU A 184 -33.92 -19.18 21.84
CA GLU A 184 -35.21 -19.73 22.31
C GLU A 184 -35.66 -21.12 21.84
N GLU A 185 -35.13 -22.17 22.49
CA GLU A 185 -35.91 -23.37 22.80
C GLU A 185 -36.05 -23.58 24.34
N GLU A 186 -36.41 -22.53 25.06
CA GLU A 186 -37.06 -22.65 26.38
C GLU A 186 -38.32 -21.78 26.39
N THR A 187 -39.44 -22.32 25.89
CA THR A 187 -40.76 -22.31 26.53
C THR A 187 -41.86 -22.64 25.52
N LEU A 188 -42.35 -23.88 25.55
CA LEU A 188 -43.78 -24.24 25.70
C LEU A 188 -43.99 -25.76 25.80
#